data_AF-A0A0Q9P223-F1
#
_entry.id   AF-A0A0Q9P223-F1
#
_cell.length_a   1.000
_cell.length_b   1.000
_cell.length_c   1.000
_cell.angle_alpha   90.00
_cell.angle_beta   90.00
_cell.angle_gamma   90.00
#
_symmetry.space_group_name_H-M   'P 1'
#
loop_
_entity.id
_entity.type
_entity.pdbx_description
1 polymer ?
#
loop_
_entity_poly.entity_id
_entity_poly.type
_entity_poly.pdbx_seq_one_letter_code
_entity_poly.pdbx_strand_id
1 'polypeptide(L)'
;MRTEHVNKNTPELPTPYFAVPPAYVKTFTEHLRAEGYYCTNNWKTDYQFASPLTAWDEDSRDAHWRNRDADQPFFAVFNHILTHESSMWGTMIRGNYYPDHPMERPLVTDPNQVKVPPYLADTPKTRDSIARYYDLIAEADEFVGSLLQQLEEDGLAENTIVFLWSDHGEGLPRAKRWPYDAGIRVPLIVRWPGMMAPGQVSDALVSLIDLGPTVLSLAGATVPNHMQGQPFLGSKAKPRDYVYATRDRYDESYDMIRAARDKRYKYIRNYYPDKPYLQWVQFSHQHPAFQELWRLELSGQLEGDQRLLMQHKRPAEELYDCLADPYEMRNLADDPNYREELERFRSVVDDWRCKYDVWGDVPEEQMVAQMWPGGTQPHTASPIFIPLNSMLHGREAVTCGEYGEATAILLHSATQGASIAYTLEDGDNPSWKLYTKPLFLTEGTMYIRAKGVRIGFKDSEEAAGTFKKV
;
A
#
# COMPACT_ATOMS: atom_id res chain seq x y z
N MET A 1 7.79 0.61 8.35
CA MET A 1 8.69 1.75 8.64
C MET A 1 8.25 2.94 7.83
N ARG A 2 8.22 4.13 8.43
CA ARG A 2 7.95 5.39 7.72
C ARG A 2 9.29 6.01 7.35
N THR A 3 9.65 6.04 6.07
CA THR A 3 10.97 6.49 5.61
C THR A 3 11.07 8.00 5.42
N GLU A 4 9.96 8.72 5.60
CA GLU A 4 9.91 10.17 5.64
C GLU A 4 9.60 10.66 7.06
N HIS A 5 10.46 11.53 7.58
CA HIS A 5 10.39 12.00 8.95
C HIS A 5 9.91 13.44 9.04
N VAL A 6 8.93 13.67 9.91
CA VAL A 6 8.32 15.00 10.13
C VAL A 6 8.39 15.44 11.60
N ASN A 7 8.98 14.63 12.49
CA ASN A 7 8.95 14.89 13.93
C ASN A 7 10.27 15.48 14.44
N LYS A 8 10.31 16.82 14.55
CA LYS A 8 11.45 17.59 15.07
C LYS A 8 12.09 17.10 16.39
N ASN A 9 11.42 16.23 17.16
CA ASN A 9 11.93 15.70 18.42
C ASN A 9 12.73 14.39 18.28
N THR A 10 12.84 13.81 17.07
CA THR A 10 13.67 12.61 16.82
C THR A 10 14.58 12.80 15.60
N PRO A 11 15.41 13.86 15.58
CA PRO A 11 16.28 14.20 14.44
C PRO A 11 17.34 13.14 14.11
N GLU A 12 17.61 12.22 15.03
CA GLU A 12 18.58 11.13 14.90
C GLU A 12 18.10 9.93 14.07
N LEU A 13 16.82 9.88 13.70
CA LEU A 13 16.31 8.78 12.86
C LEU A 13 16.96 8.81 11.47
N PRO A 14 17.28 7.63 10.87
CA PRO A 14 18.01 7.53 9.60
C PRO A 14 17.11 7.83 8.39
N THR A 15 16.50 9.01 8.39
CA THR A 15 15.47 9.47 7.45
C THR A 15 15.73 10.94 7.08
N PRO A 16 15.26 11.44 5.93
CA PRO A 16 14.47 10.73 4.93
C PRO A 16 15.31 9.81 4.03
N TYR A 17 14.71 8.72 3.55
CA TYR A 17 15.23 7.91 2.45
C TYR A 17 14.09 7.29 1.65
N PHE A 18 14.40 6.78 0.46
CA PHE A 18 13.50 5.92 -0.29
C PHE A 18 14.03 4.50 -0.32
N ALA A 19 13.13 3.55 -0.05
CA ALA A 19 13.43 2.13 -0.12
C ALA A 19 13.80 1.75 -1.55
N VAL A 20 14.90 1.01 -1.68
CA VAL A 20 15.40 0.50 -2.97
C VAL A 20 15.14 -1.01 -3.03
N PRO A 21 14.08 -1.48 -3.71
CA PRO A 21 13.84 -2.90 -3.86
C PRO A 21 14.84 -3.55 -4.84
N PRO A 22 14.93 -4.89 -4.86
CA PRO A 22 15.72 -5.63 -5.84
C PRO A 22 15.39 -5.26 -7.28
N ALA A 23 16.36 -5.42 -8.19
CA ALA A 23 16.27 -4.83 -9.53
C ALA A 23 15.19 -5.37 -10.47
N TYR A 24 14.68 -6.56 -10.18
CA TYR A 24 13.60 -7.18 -10.92
C TYR A 24 12.20 -6.77 -10.42
N VAL A 25 12.11 -6.05 -9.29
CA VAL A 25 10.83 -5.64 -8.70
C VAL A 25 10.33 -4.38 -9.38
N LYS A 26 9.07 -4.42 -9.82
CA LYS A 26 8.31 -3.31 -10.38
C LYS A 26 6.99 -3.15 -9.61
N THR A 27 6.33 -2.00 -9.73
CA THR A 27 4.94 -1.88 -9.28
C THR A 27 4.07 -2.80 -10.14
N PHE A 28 3.04 -3.44 -9.56
CA PHE A 28 2.20 -4.35 -10.35
C PHE A 28 1.46 -3.62 -11.49
N THR A 29 1.18 -2.33 -11.32
CA THR A 29 0.57 -1.48 -12.35
C THR A 29 1.49 -1.24 -13.53
N GLU A 30 2.82 -1.26 -13.35
CA GLU A 30 3.74 -1.21 -14.50
C GLU A 30 3.57 -2.43 -15.41
N HIS A 31 3.27 -3.61 -14.84
CA HIS A 31 2.94 -4.80 -15.63
C HIS A 31 1.58 -4.65 -16.34
N LEU A 32 0.58 -4.02 -15.73
CA LEU A 32 -0.71 -3.74 -16.38
C LEU A 32 -0.54 -2.76 -17.54
N ARG A 33 0.19 -1.66 -17.34
CA ARG A 33 0.51 -0.68 -18.37
C ARG A 33 1.26 -1.31 -19.54
N ALA A 34 2.13 -2.29 -19.25
CA ALA A 34 2.82 -3.03 -20.30
C ALA A 34 1.87 -3.85 -21.20
N GLU A 35 0.72 -4.28 -20.67
CA GLU A 35 -0.36 -4.94 -21.40
C GLU A 35 -1.40 -3.94 -21.98
N GLY A 36 -1.13 -2.64 -21.92
CA GLY A 36 -1.96 -1.59 -22.51
C GLY A 36 -3.08 -1.05 -21.61
N TYR A 37 -3.14 -1.46 -20.35
CA TYR A 37 -4.08 -0.88 -19.38
C TYR A 37 -3.72 0.57 -19.08
N TYR A 38 -4.75 1.40 -19.00
CA TYR A 38 -4.67 2.74 -18.44
C TYR A 38 -4.78 2.67 -16.92
N CYS A 39 -3.71 3.02 -16.21
CA CYS A 39 -3.62 2.88 -14.76
C CYS A 39 -3.66 4.23 -14.04
N THR A 40 -4.62 4.41 -13.11
CA THR A 40 -4.75 5.66 -12.35
C THR A 40 -4.75 5.45 -10.84
N ASN A 41 -4.18 6.43 -10.13
CA ASN A 41 -4.24 6.52 -8.68
C ASN A 41 -4.79 7.88 -8.23
N ASN A 42 -5.92 7.88 -7.52
CA ASN A 42 -6.57 9.08 -7.03
C ASN A 42 -6.57 9.11 -5.50
N TRP A 43 -5.69 9.83 -4.82
CA TRP A 43 -4.39 10.40 -5.24
C TRP A 43 -3.30 10.00 -4.24
N LYS A 44 -3.71 9.40 -3.12
CA LYS A 44 -2.82 9.02 -2.03
C LYS A 44 -1.98 7.82 -2.46
N THR A 45 -0.66 7.89 -2.26
CA THR A 45 0.28 6.78 -2.52
C THR A 45 0.83 6.23 -1.21
N ASP A 46 1.44 7.09 -0.38
CA ASP A 46 2.00 6.77 0.95
C ASP A 46 3.00 5.59 0.90
N TYR A 47 3.71 5.48 -0.23
CA TYR A 47 4.78 4.51 -0.44
C TYR A 47 6.03 4.89 0.34
N GLN A 48 6.91 3.92 0.55
CA GLN A 48 8.25 4.17 1.11
C GLN A 48 9.26 4.63 0.04
N PHE A 49 8.77 5.10 -1.11
CA PHE A 49 9.53 5.64 -2.23
C PHE A 49 8.65 6.60 -3.02
N ALA A 50 9.25 7.53 -3.78
CA ALA A 50 8.49 8.37 -4.69
C ALA A 50 7.75 7.52 -5.74
N SER A 51 6.46 7.84 -5.98
CA SER A 51 5.65 7.18 -7.01
C SER A 51 6.38 7.19 -8.36
N PRO A 52 6.79 6.03 -8.90
CA PRO A 52 7.54 6.00 -10.14
C PRO A 52 6.70 6.52 -11.29
N LEU A 53 7.29 7.31 -12.19
CA LEU A 53 6.61 7.79 -13.40
C LEU A 53 6.09 6.64 -14.29
N THR A 54 6.67 5.45 -14.17
CA THR A 54 6.24 4.23 -14.87
C THR A 54 5.09 3.50 -14.17
N ALA A 55 4.74 3.83 -12.93
CA ALA A 55 3.71 3.12 -12.18
C ALA A 55 2.28 3.48 -12.61
N TRP A 56 2.03 4.74 -12.98
CA TRP A 56 0.70 5.25 -13.28
C TRP A 56 0.71 6.06 -14.57
N ASP A 57 -0.39 6.03 -15.32
CA ASP A 57 -0.65 7.02 -16.37
C ASP A 57 -1.05 8.36 -15.74
N GLU A 58 -1.84 8.32 -14.66
CA GLU A 58 -2.19 9.50 -13.84
C GLU A 58 -2.13 9.18 -12.33
N ASP A 59 -1.48 10.06 -11.57
CA ASP A 59 -1.37 9.98 -10.10
C ASP A 59 -1.66 11.37 -9.50
N SER A 60 -2.95 11.68 -9.33
CA SER A 60 -3.42 13.01 -8.95
C SER A 60 -4.87 12.97 -8.44
N ARG A 61 -5.38 14.10 -7.91
CA ARG A 61 -6.79 14.22 -7.50
C ARG A 61 -7.77 14.17 -8.68
N ASP A 62 -7.28 14.44 -9.87
CA ASP A 62 -8.06 14.44 -11.11
C ASP A 62 -7.95 13.09 -11.85
N ALA A 63 -7.08 12.19 -11.36
CA ALA A 63 -6.85 10.89 -11.95
C ALA A 63 -8.13 10.06 -11.96
N HIS A 64 -8.56 9.65 -13.15
CA HIS A 64 -9.85 8.98 -13.34
C HIS A 64 -9.81 8.06 -14.55
N TRP A 65 -10.55 6.94 -14.51
CA TRP A 65 -10.68 6.05 -15.68
C TRP A 65 -11.30 6.73 -16.91
N ARG A 66 -11.90 7.92 -16.75
CA ARG A 66 -12.57 8.67 -17.82
C ARG A 66 -11.58 9.41 -18.72
N ASN A 67 -10.33 9.55 -18.29
CA ASN A 67 -9.28 10.25 -19.03
C ASN A 67 -8.54 9.32 -20.02
N ARG A 68 -8.91 8.04 -20.08
CA ARG A 68 -8.32 7.04 -20.98
C ARG A 68 -8.76 7.22 -22.44
N ASP A 69 -8.01 6.62 -23.36
CA ASP A 69 -8.42 6.53 -24.77
C ASP A 69 -9.68 5.67 -24.94
N ALA A 70 -10.45 5.93 -26.01
CA ALA A 70 -11.63 5.12 -26.34
C ALA A 70 -11.29 3.62 -26.40
N ASP A 71 -12.13 2.79 -25.79
CA ASP A 71 -11.99 1.33 -25.68
C ASP A 71 -10.73 0.82 -24.95
N GLN A 72 -9.89 1.70 -24.40
CA GLN A 72 -8.73 1.27 -23.61
C GLN A 72 -9.19 0.61 -22.29
N PRO A 73 -8.66 -0.57 -21.91
CA PRO A 73 -8.94 -1.16 -20.61
C PRO A 73 -8.29 -0.32 -19.51
N PHE A 74 -8.88 -0.31 -18.30
CA PHE A 74 -8.38 0.52 -17.20
C PHE A 74 -8.22 -0.26 -15.89
N PHE A 75 -7.35 0.27 -15.04
CA PHE A 75 -7.24 -0.06 -13.63
C PHE A 75 -7.17 1.25 -12.85
N ALA A 76 -8.20 1.55 -12.06
CA ALA A 76 -8.31 2.82 -11.35
C ALA A 76 -8.45 2.59 -9.85
N VAL A 77 -7.65 3.31 -9.06
CA VAL A 77 -7.69 3.28 -7.58
C VAL A 77 -8.19 4.61 -7.05
N PHE A 78 -9.17 4.56 -6.14
CA PHE A 78 -9.71 5.73 -5.43
C PHE A 78 -9.45 5.58 -3.94
N ASN A 79 -8.55 6.40 -3.41
CA ASN A 79 -8.13 6.41 -2.02
C ASN A 79 -8.80 7.58 -1.28
N HIS A 80 -9.97 7.35 -0.72
CA HIS A 80 -10.58 8.32 0.18
C HIS A 80 -9.91 8.25 1.57
N ILE A 81 -9.78 9.40 2.23
CA ILE A 81 -9.16 9.49 3.57
C ILE A 81 -10.16 9.76 4.69
N LEU A 82 -11.46 9.74 4.39
CA LEU A 82 -12.54 10.05 5.35
C LEU A 82 -12.45 9.21 6.62
N THR A 83 -12.11 7.92 6.52
CA THR A 83 -12.00 6.99 7.66
C THR A 83 -10.61 6.92 8.28
N HIS A 84 -9.67 7.78 7.86
CA HIS A 84 -8.33 7.83 8.44
C HIS A 84 -8.37 8.21 9.93
N GLU A 85 -7.40 7.71 10.74
CA GLU A 85 -7.41 7.89 12.21
C GLU A 85 -7.59 9.35 12.64
N SER A 86 -7.03 10.29 11.87
CA SER A 86 -7.10 11.72 12.15
C SER A 86 -8.45 12.37 11.88
N SER A 87 -9.33 11.73 11.12
CA SER A 87 -10.72 12.18 10.95
C SER A 87 -11.54 12.03 12.23
N MET A 88 -11.04 11.28 13.21
CA MET A 88 -11.64 11.12 14.52
C MET A 88 -11.14 12.17 15.54
N TRP A 89 -10.27 13.10 15.13
CA TRP A 89 -9.64 14.10 16.02
C TRP A 89 -10.30 15.48 15.92
N GLY A 90 -11.60 15.52 15.63
CA GLY A 90 -12.31 16.75 15.33
C GLY A 90 -12.22 17.12 13.85
N THR A 91 -11.88 18.38 13.54
CA THR A 91 -12.07 18.95 12.20
C THR A 91 -10.83 18.90 11.29
N MET A 92 -9.70 18.37 11.78
CA MET A 92 -8.39 18.48 11.12
C MET A 92 -8.37 17.96 9.67
N ILE A 93 -8.87 16.75 9.41
CA ILE A 93 -8.90 16.20 8.05
C ILE A 93 -9.84 16.98 7.13
N ARG A 94 -11.01 17.39 7.63
CA ARG A 94 -11.95 18.17 6.83
C ARG A 94 -11.34 19.49 6.40
N GLY A 95 -10.73 20.23 7.31
CA GLY A 95 -10.09 21.50 6.98
C GLY A 95 -8.98 21.39 5.93
N ASN A 96 -8.23 20.27 5.93
CA ASN A 96 -7.10 20.08 5.02
C ASN A 96 -7.46 19.47 3.66
N TYR A 97 -8.50 18.65 3.60
CA TYR A 97 -8.78 17.81 2.44
C TYR A 97 -10.19 17.98 1.86
N TYR A 98 -11.11 18.51 2.64
CA TYR A 98 -12.51 18.72 2.27
C TYR A 98 -12.97 20.12 2.72
N PRO A 99 -12.26 21.21 2.33
CA PRO A 99 -12.50 22.56 2.86
C PRO A 99 -13.92 23.08 2.56
N ASP A 100 -14.55 22.58 1.51
CA ASP A 100 -15.90 22.95 1.08
C ASP A 100 -17.01 22.18 1.82
N HIS A 101 -16.66 21.20 2.66
CA HIS A 101 -17.62 20.45 3.46
C HIS A 101 -17.80 21.07 4.85
N PRO A 102 -18.97 20.87 5.52
CA PRO A 102 -19.18 21.33 6.88
C PRO A 102 -18.08 20.83 7.83
N MET A 103 -17.43 21.78 8.50
CA MET A 103 -16.24 21.55 9.32
C MET A 103 -16.57 20.69 10.56
N GLU A 104 -17.70 20.98 11.19
CA GLU A 104 -18.29 20.18 12.27
C GLU A 104 -19.56 19.51 11.77
N ARG A 105 -19.69 18.20 12.04
CA ARG A 105 -20.93 17.45 11.87
C ARG A 105 -21.36 16.94 13.25
N PRO A 106 -22.61 17.15 13.68
CA PRO A 106 -23.11 16.46 14.87
C PRO A 106 -23.07 14.94 14.65
N LEU A 107 -22.97 14.18 15.73
CA LEU A 107 -23.06 12.72 15.66
C LEU A 107 -24.46 12.32 15.19
N VAL A 108 -24.53 11.42 14.22
CA VAL A 108 -25.78 10.78 13.78
C VAL A 108 -25.94 9.44 14.49
N THR A 109 -24.86 8.68 14.60
CA THR A 109 -24.80 7.44 15.40
C THR A 109 -24.93 7.75 16.88
N ASP A 110 -25.88 7.09 17.56
CA ASP A 110 -26.05 7.20 19.03
C ASP A 110 -24.86 6.52 19.76
N PRO A 111 -24.06 7.27 20.55
CA PRO A 111 -22.95 6.71 21.32
C PRO A 111 -23.36 5.61 22.31
N ASN A 112 -24.62 5.53 22.71
CA ASN A 112 -25.08 4.47 23.60
C ASN A 112 -25.32 3.13 22.87
N GLN A 113 -25.38 3.15 21.54
CA GLN A 113 -25.62 1.95 20.72
C GLN A 113 -24.33 1.34 20.15
N VAL A 114 -23.19 2.00 20.30
CA VAL A 114 -21.91 1.45 19.82
C VAL A 114 -21.41 0.32 20.71
N LYS A 115 -20.70 -0.63 20.09
CA LYS A 115 -20.02 -1.72 20.78
C LYS A 115 -18.59 -1.30 21.11
N VAL A 116 -18.27 -1.21 22.40
CA VAL A 116 -16.92 -0.90 22.87
C VAL A 116 -16.14 -2.21 23.06
N PRO A 117 -15.00 -2.43 22.39
CA PRO A 117 -14.13 -3.58 22.64
C PRO A 117 -13.63 -3.61 24.10
N PRO A 118 -13.42 -4.80 24.70
CA PRO A 118 -13.08 -4.93 26.13
C PRO A 118 -11.73 -4.31 26.50
N TYR A 119 -10.80 -4.20 25.55
CA TYR A 119 -9.50 -3.54 25.74
C TYR A 119 -9.56 -2.01 25.67
N LEU A 120 -10.73 -1.41 25.41
CA LEU A 120 -10.94 0.04 25.45
C LEU A 120 -11.77 0.43 26.67
N ALA A 121 -11.49 1.61 27.22
CA ALA A 121 -12.28 2.17 28.30
C ALA A 121 -13.68 2.56 27.82
N ASP A 122 -14.70 2.00 28.45
CA ASP A 122 -16.10 2.30 28.16
C ASP A 122 -16.55 3.62 28.81
N THR A 123 -16.19 4.72 28.17
CA THR A 123 -16.53 6.09 28.61
C THR A 123 -17.24 6.85 27.49
N PRO A 124 -17.95 7.95 27.81
CA PRO A 124 -18.56 8.81 26.79
C PRO A 124 -17.57 9.22 25.70
N LYS A 125 -16.33 9.57 26.07
CA LYS A 125 -15.29 10.01 25.12
C LYS A 125 -14.88 8.89 24.14
N THR A 126 -14.78 7.66 24.61
CA THR A 126 -14.50 6.50 23.73
C THR A 126 -15.71 6.16 22.86
N ARG A 127 -16.92 6.16 23.42
CA ARG A 127 -18.17 5.91 22.69
C ARG A 127 -18.39 6.93 21.57
N ASP A 128 -18.17 8.22 21.85
CA ASP A 128 -18.25 9.29 20.87
C ASP A 128 -17.24 9.09 19.73
N SER A 129 -16.03 8.61 20.04
CA SER A 129 -15.01 8.30 19.03
C SER A 129 -15.47 7.17 18.11
N ILE A 130 -16.05 6.10 18.66
CA ILE A 130 -16.56 4.97 17.87
C ILE A 130 -17.77 5.40 17.03
N ALA A 131 -18.71 6.15 17.63
CA ALA A 131 -19.87 6.69 16.92
C ALA A 131 -19.44 7.59 15.75
N ARG A 132 -18.44 8.45 15.98
CA ARG A 132 -17.83 9.28 14.93
C ARG A 132 -17.26 8.42 13.80
N TYR A 133 -16.58 7.33 14.14
CA TYR A 133 -16.02 6.43 13.13
C TYR A 133 -17.12 5.79 12.28
N TYR A 134 -18.25 5.38 12.87
CA TYR A 134 -19.40 4.85 12.12
C TYR A 134 -20.02 5.89 11.18
N ASP A 135 -20.16 7.14 11.63
CA ASP A 135 -20.62 8.23 10.76
C ASP A 135 -19.65 8.47 9.58
N LEU A 136 -18.34 8.34 9.79
CA LEU A 136 -17.33 8.46 8.72
C LEU A 136 -17.37 7.26 7.75
N ILE A 137 -17.72 6.06 8.22
CA ILE A 137 -17.95 4.89 7.37
C ILE A 137 -19.17 5.13 6.46
N ALA A 138 -20.25 5.69 7.00
CA ALA A 138 -21.43 6.02 6.19
C ALA A 138 -21.12 7.04 5.08
N GLU A 139 -20.29 8.05 5.37
CA GLU A 139 -19.85 9.01 4.35
C GLU A 139 -18.90 8.38 3.31
N ALA A 140 -18.04 7.45 3.73
CA ALA A 140 -17.22 6.67 2.81
C ALA A 140 -18.09 5.77 1.89
N ASP A 141 -19.19 5.22 2.41
CA ASP A 141 -20.16 4.44 1.64
C ASP A 141 -20.86 5.31 0.59
N GLU A 142 -21.26 6.54 0.93
CA GLU A 142 -21.80 7.51 -0.04
C GLU A 142 -20.80 7.80 -1.17
N PHE A 143 -19.52 7.96 -0.84
CA PHE A 143 -18.46 8.14 -1.84
C PHE A 143 -18.34 6.92 -2.78
N VAL A 144 -18.35 5.69 -2.23
CA VAL A 144 -18.34 4.47 -3.05
C VAL A 144 -19.58 4.39 -3.93
N GLY A 145 -20.76 4.72 -3.40
CA GLY A 145 -22.00 4.80 -4.17
C GLY A 145 -21.90 5.73 -5.37
N SER A 146 -21.27 6.90 -5.21
CA SER A 146 -21.06 7.85 -6.31
C SER A 146 -20.16 7.30 -7.42
N LEU A 147 -19.16 6.48 -7.10
CA LEU A 147 -18.28 5.86 -8.10
C LEU A 147 -19.01 4.72 -8.84
N LEU A 148 -19.82 3.94 -8.12
CA LEU A 148 -20.65 2.89 -8.73
C LEU A 148 -21.68 3.48 -9.69
N GLN A 149 -22.32 4.58 -9.31
CA GLN A 149 -23.22 5.32 -10.20
C GLN A 149 -22.50 5.82 -11.46
N GLN A 150 -21.29 6.36 -11.33
CA GLN A 150 -20.51 6.80 -12.49
C GLN A 150 -20.17 5.64 -13.44
N LEU A 151 -19.90 4.43 -12.92
CA LEU A 151 -19.72 3.24 -13.76
C LEU A 151 -21.01 2.86 -14.51
N GLU A 152 -22.19 3.04 -13.89
CA GLU A 152 -23.48 2.82 -14.56
C GLU A 152 -23.74 3.85 -15.66
N GLU A 153 -23.52 5.14 -15.37
CA GLU A 153 -23.65 6.25 -16.31
C GLU A 153 -22.72 6.09 -17.52
N ASP A 154 -21.51 5.60 -17.29
CA ASP A 154 -20.53 5.33 -18.35
C ASP A 154 -20.80 4.03 -19.12
N GLY A 155 -21.81 3.24 -18.72
CA GLY A 155 -22.12 1.93 -19.30
C GLY A 155 -21.04 0.86 -19.02
N LEU A 156 -20.20 1.07 -18.01
CA LEU A 156 -19.06 0.22 -17.65
C LEU A 156 -19.39 -0.76 -16.51
N ALA A 157 -20.53 -0.61 -15.84
CA ALA A 157 -20.89 -1.37 -14.64
C ALA A 157 -20.82 -2.90 -14.85
N GLU A 158 -21.24 -3.42 -15.99
CA GLU A 158 -21.23 -4.88 -16.25
C GLU A 158 -19.89 -5.41 -16.76
N ASN A 159 -18.95 -4.52 -17.12
CA ASN A 159 -17.62 -4.87 -17.64
C ASN A 159 -16.48 -4.44 -16.68
N THR A 160 -16.80 -4.18 -15.41
CA THR A 160 -15.84 -3.71 -14.41
C THR A 160 -15.87 -4.61 -13.17
N ILE A 161 -14.69 -5.08 -12.75
CA ILE A 161 -14.52 -5.73 -11.44
C ILE A 161 -14.24 -4.64 -10.41
N VAL A 162 -15.06 -4.56 -9.37
CA VAL A 162 -14.88 -3.58 -8.29
C VAL A 162 -14.35 -4.29 -7.05
N PHE A 163 -13.27 -3.78 -6.50
CA PHE A 163 -12.70 -4.20 -5.22
C PHE A 163 -12.84 -3.06 -4.22
N LEU A 164 -13.37 -3.36 -3.03
CA LEU A 164 -13.37 -2.45 -1.88
C LEU A 164 -12.58 -3.10 -0.75
N TRP A 165 -11.55 -2.41 -0.27
CA TRP A 165 -10.72 -2.87 0.84
C TRP A 165 -10.21 -1.70 1.70
N SER A 166 -9.58 -2.01 2.83
CA SER A 166 -8.82 -1.06 3.66
C SER A 166 -7.35 -1.46 3.73
N ASP A 167 -6.44 -0.49 3.85
CA ASP A 167 -4.99 -0.71 3.99
C ASP A 167 -4.61 -1.30 5.35
N HIS A 168 -5.32 -0.89 6.40
CA HIS A 168 -5.25 -1.45 7.74
C HIS A 168 -6.59 -1.30 8.48
N GLY A 169 -6.67 -1.81 9.71
CA GLY A 169 -7.84 -1.69 10.58
C GLY A 169 -8.07 -0.27 11.12
N GLU A 170 -9.00 -0.12 12.06
CA GLU A 170 -9.46 1.19 12.55
C GLU A 170 -8.38 2.01 13.27
N GLY A 171 -8.61 3.32 13.40
CA GLY A 171 -7.71 4.27 14.08
C GLY A 171 -7.73 4.22 15.62
N LEU A 172 -8.47 3.27 16.21
CA LEU A 172 -8.61 3.12 17.66
C LEU A 172 -7.36 2.50 18.31
N PRO A 173 -7.17 2.69 19.63
CA PRO A 173 -6.10 2.01 20.36
C PRO A 173 -6.15 0.49 20.14
N ARG A 174 -4.97 -0.14 20.02
CA ARG A 174 -4.77 -1.59 19.72
C ARG A 174 -5.12 -2.04 18.29
N ALA A 175 -5.69 -1.18 17.45
CA ALA A 175 -5.96 -1.49 16.05
C ALA A 175 -4.77 -1.11 15.15
N LYS A 176 -4.81 0.02 14.44
CA LYS A 176 -3.70 0.52 13.61
C LYS A 176 -2.35 0.43 14.37
N ARG A 177 -1.31 -0.04 13.68
CA ARG A 177 0.06 -0.35 14.18
C ARG A 177 0.22 -1.68 14.91
N TRP A 178 -0.85 -2.45 15.13
CA TRP A 178 -0.77 -3.76 15.78
C TRP A 178 -1.18 -4.91 14.84
N PRO A 179 -0.57 -6.10 14.99
CA PRO A 179 -0.97 -7.30 14.27
C PRO A 179 -2.17 -8.04 14.91
N TYR A 180 -2.92 -7.37 15.79
CA TYR A 180 -4.23 -7.86 16.27
C TYR A 180 -5.28 -7.76 15.15
N ASP A 181 -6.37 -8.51 15.26
CA ASP A 181 -7.44 -8.57 14.25
C ASP A 181 -8.06 -7.20 14.05
N ALA A 182 -8.19 -6.43 15.11
CA ALA A 182 -8.61 -5.03 15.05
C ALA A 182 -7.72 -4.19 14.11
N GLY A 183 -6.45 -4.55 13.93
CA GLY A 183 -5.49 -3.86 13.07
C GLY A 183 -5.28 -4.48 11.68
N ILE A 184 -5.55 -5.79 11.49
CA ILE A 184 -5.22 -6.50 10.23
C ILE A 184 -6.40 -7.20 9.54
N ARG A 185 -7.53 -7.41 10.23
CA ARG A 185 -8.72 -8.05 9.65
C ARG A 185 -9.60 -6.98 9.01
N VAL A 186 -9.21 -6.57 7.81
CA VAL A 186 -9.85 -5.50 7.02
C VAL A 186 -10.99 -6.01 6.14
N PRO A 187 -11.93 -5.14 5.71
CA PRO A 187 -12.91 -5.51 4.69
C PRO A 187 -12.21 -5.86 3.36
N LEU A 188 -12.79 -6.82 2.63
CA LEU A 188 -12.50 -7.10 1.23
C LEU A 188 -13.81 -7.54 0.56
N ILE A 189 -14.42 -6.65 -0.21
CA ILE A 189 -15.65 -6.89 -0.96
C ILE A 189 -15.31 -6.84 -2.44
N VAL A 190 -15.78 -7.83 -3.21
CA VAL A 190 -15.54 -7.91 -4.65
C VAL A 190 -16.86 -8.05 -5.39
N ARG A 191 -17.10 -7.16 -6.35
CA ARG A 191 -18.20 -7.26 -7.33
C ARG A 191 -17.61 -7.65 -8.67
N TRP A 192 -17.96 -8.84 -9.16
CA TRP A 192 -17.55 -9.35 -10.46
C TRP A 192 -18.77 -9.81 -11.27
N PRO A 193 -19.37 -8.91 -12.06
CA PRO A 193 -20.59 -9.19 -12.82
C PRO A 193 -20.43 -10.40 -13.74
N GLY A 194 -21.47 -11.23 -13.82
CA GLY A 194 -21.50 -12.43 -14.67
C GLY A 194 -20.61 -13.60 -14.22
N MET A 195 -19.66 -13.37 -13.30
CA MET A 195 -18.65 -14.37 -12.90
C MET A 195 -18.80 -14.83 -11.45
N MET A 196 -19.41 -14.01 -10.58
CA MET A 196 -19.67 -14.35 -9.19
C MET A 196 -21.14 -14.11 -8.83
N ALA A 197 -21.72 -15.00 -8.00
CA ALA A 197 -23.06 -14.80 -7.48
C ALA A 197 -23.05 -13.74 -6.36
N PRO A 198 -24.04 -12.83 -6.32
CA PRO A 198 -24.11 -11.81 -5.28
C PRO A 198 -24.39 -12.42 -3.89
N GLY A 199 -23.94 -11.73 -2.83
CA GLY A 199 -24.22 -12.10 -1.44
C GLY A 199 -23.43 -13.31 -0.90
N GLN A 200 -22.43 -13.81 -1.65
CA GLN A 200 -21.57 -14.89 -1.18
C GLN A 200 -20.58 -14.41 -0.11
N VAL A 201 -20.27 -15.27 0.85
CA VAL A 201 -19.25 -15.06 1.88
C VAL A 201 -18.19 -16.15 1.76
N SER A 202 -16.92 -15.74 1.77
CA SER A 202 -15.77 -16.64 1.74
C SER A 202 -15.02 -16.58 3.07
N ASP A 203 -14.61 -17.74 3.58
CA ASP A 203 -13.74 -17.88 4.75
C ASP A 203 -12.26 -18.09 4.37
N ALA A 204 -11.93 -17.91 3.08
CA ALA A 204 -10.57 -18.04 2.58
C ALA A 204 -9.68 -16.96 3.22
N LEU A 205 -8.47 -17.38 3.61
CA LEU A 205 -7.45 -16.46 4.06
C LEU A 205 -6.89 -15.69 2.87
N VAL A 206 -6.92 -14.36 2.94
CA VAL A 206 -6.38 -13.45 1.92
C VAL A 206 -5.49 -12.42 2.63
N SER A 207 -4.37 -12.07 2.01
CA SER A 207 -3.53 -10.95 2.44
C SER A 207 -3.53 -9.87 1.36
N LEU A 208 -3.35 -8.61 1.74
CA LEU A 208 -3.32 -7.50 0.78
C LEU A 208 -2.23 -7.63 -0.29
N ILE A 209 -1.15 -8.37 -0.01
CA ILE A 209 -0.12 -8.68 -1.02
C ILE A 209 -0.64 -9.54 -2.19
N ASP A 210 -1.83 -10.15 -2.04
CA ASP A 210 -2.47 -10.99 -3.06
C ASP A 210 -3.23 -10.19 -4.11
N LEU A 211 -3.54 -8.92 -3.83
CA LEU A 211 -4.33 -8.06 -4.70
C LEU A 211 -3.62 -7.85 -6.04
N GLY A 212 -2.34 -7.49 -6.03
CA GLY A 212 -1.54 -7.31 -7.24
C GLY A 212 -1.53 -8.55 -8.14
N PRO A 213 -1.08 -9.73 -7.65
CA PRO A 213 -1.15 -10.99 -8.39
C PRO A 213 -2.55 -11.36 -8.88
N THR A 214 -3.60 -11.09 -8.08
CA THR A 214 -4.99 -11.36 -8.46
C THR A 214 -5.40 -10.48 -9.63
N VAL A 215 -5.18 -9.17 -9.55
CA VAL A 215 -5.52 -8.22 -10.63
C VAL A 215 -4.75 -8.56 -11.90
N LEU A 216 -3.45 -8.83 -11.81
CA LEU A 216 -2.64 -9.27 -12.97
C LEU A 216 -3.22 -10.53 -13.61
N SER A 217 -3.58 -11.53 -12.80
CA SER A 217 -4.17 -12.77 -13.29
C SER A 217 -5.53 -12.55 -13.96
N LEU A 218 -6.37 -11.68 -13.41
CA LEU A 218 -7.70 -11.38 -13.97
C LEU A 218 -7.62 -10.55 -15.26
N ALA A 219 -6.61 -9.69 -15.37
CA ALA A 219 -6.29 -8.92 -16.58
C ALA A 219 -5.62 -9.77 -17.67
N GLY A 220 -5.35 -11.05 -17.41
CA GLY A 220 -4.61 -11.92 -18.34
C GLY A 220 -3.10 -11.65 -18.40
N ALA A 221 -2.59 -10.72 -17.59
CA ALA A 221 -1.17 -10.40 -17.49
C ALA A 221 -0.38 -11.52 -16.81
N THR A 222 0.94 -11.54 -17.07
CA THR A 222 1.84 -12.48 -16.39
C THR A 222 2.07 -12.05 -14.95
N VAL A 223 1.82 -12.95 -14.00
CA VAL A 223 2.19 -12.76 -12.58
C VAL A 223 3.67 -13.11 -12.41
N PRO A 224 4.55 -12.17 -12.03
CA PRO A 224 5.97 -12.47 -11.83
C PRO A 224 6.20 -13.48 -10.69
N ASN A 225 7.09 -14.45 -10.92
CA ASN A 225 7.38 -15.53 -9.97
C ASN A 225 7.96 -15.05 -8.61
N HIS A 226 8.49 -13.82 -8.57
CA HIS A 226 9.05 -13.24 -7.34
C HIS A 226 7.99 -12.59 -6.44
N MET A 227 6.74 -12.41 -6.92
CA MET A 227 5.66 -11.93 -6.07
C MET A 227 5.31 -12.98 -5.02
N GLN A 228 5.32 -12.59 -3.75
CA GLN A 228 4.98 -13.47 -2.64
C GLN A 228 3.48 -13.75 -2.57
N GLY A 229 2.65 -12.76 -2.91
CA GLY A 229 1.20 -12.93 -2.96
C GLY A 229 0.77 -13.91 -4.05
N GLN A 230 -0.45 -14.39 -3.95
CA GLN A 230 -1.01 -15.34 -4.91
C GLN A 230 -2.43 -14.96 -5.32
N PRO A 231 -2.87 -15.26 -6.55
CA PRO A 231 -4.25 -15.01 -6.93
C PRO A 231 -5.23 -15.71 -5.97
N PHE A 232 -6.26 -15.00 -5.50
CA PHE A 232 -7.34 -15.59 -4.69
C PHE A 232 -8.70 -15.62 -5.42
N LEU A 233 -8.77 -15.06 -6.63
CA LEU A 233 -9.94 -15.11 -7.51
C LEU A 233 -9.56 -15.59 -8.92
N GLY A 234 -10.58 -15.99 -9.67
CA GLY A 234 -10.45 -16.48 -11.04
C GLY A 234 -9.87 -17.88 -11.15
N SER A 235 -9.59 -18.32 -12.37
CA SER A 235 -9.15 -19.69 -12.66
C SER A 235 -7.79 -20.06 -12.07
N LYS A 236 -6.98 -19.07 -11.68
CA LYS A 236 -5.66 -19.27 -11.06
C LYS A 236 -5.68 -19.10 -9.53
N ALA A 237 -6.86 -18.99 -8.91
CA ALA A 237 -7.00 -18.83 -7.47
C ALA A 237 -6.34 -19.99 -6.71
N LYS A 238 -5.63 -19.66 -5.62
CA LYS A 238 -4.97 -20.64 -4.75
C LYS A 238 -5.34 -20.37 -3.29
N PRO A 239 -5.71 -21.41 -2.51
CA PRO A 239 -5.87 -21.26 -1.06
C PRO A 239 -4.51 -21.05 -0.39
N ARG A 240 -4.52 -20.47 0.81
CA ARG A 240 -3.37 -20.43 1.72
C ARG A 240 -3.78 -20.93 3.09
N ASP A 241 -2.79 -21.45 3.80
CA ASP A 241 -2.97 -21.93 5.17
C ASP A 241 -2.69 -20.83 6.20
N TYR A 242 -1.85 -19.85 5.84
CA TYR A 242 -1.41 -18.79 6.74
C TYR A 242 -1.38 -17.42 6.07
N VAL A 243 -1.74 -16.39 6.83
CA VAL A 243 -1.39 -14.98 6.55
C VAL A 243 -0.39 -14.49 7.58
N TYR A 244 0.44 -13.54 7.16
CA TYR A 244 1.51 -12.99 7.98
C TYR A 244 1.32 -11.49 8.15
N ALA A 245 1.70 -10.97 9.30
CA ALA A 245 1.73 -9.54 9.58
C ALA A 245 3.04 -9.16 10.27
N THR A 246 3.54 -7.98 9.94
CA THR A 246 4.78 -7.46 10.51
C THR A 246 4.57 -6.07 11.09
N ARG A 247 5.36 -5.76 12.11
CA ARG A 247 5.54 -4.41 12.62
C ARG A 247 7.02 -4.25 12.91
N ASP A 248 7.62 -3.23 12.33
CA ASP A 248 8.98 -2.79 12.63
C ASP A 248 8.89 -1.39 13.23
N ARG A 249 9.91 -0.52 13.04
CA ARG A 249 9.76 0.89 13.38
C ARG A 249 8.48 1.45 12.75
N TYR A 250 7.67 2.13 13.54
CA TYR A 250 6.48 2.84 13.08
C TYR A 250 6.53 4.24 13.67
N ASP A 251 6.37 5.24 12.81
CA ASP A 251 6.63 6.64 13.16
C ASP A 251 8.00 6.76 13.86
N GLU A 252 8.08 7.24 15.10
CA GLU A 252 9.35 7.44 15.83
C GLU A 252 9.80 6.21 16.66
N SER A 253 8.93 5.22 16.84
CA SER A 253 9.14 4.13 17.80
C SER A 253 9.68 2.88 17.13
N TYR A 254 10.89 2.44 17.52
CA TYR A 254 11.44 1.16 17.09
C TYR A 254 10.69 0.00 17.73
N ASP A 255 10.36 -1.02 16.94
CA ASP A 255 9.80 -2.28 17.42
C ASP A 255 10.15 -3.41 16.45
N MET A 256 9.87 -4.64 16.83
CA MET A 256 9.90 -5.79 15.92
C MET A 256 8.91 -6.85 16.42
N ILE A 257 7.82 -7.00 15.68
CA ILE A 257 6.77 -8.00 15.91
C ILE A 257 6.54 -8.76 14.61
N ARG A 258 6.39 -10.08 14.72
CA ARG A 258 5.97 -10.95 13.63
C ARG A 258 4.76 -11.75 14.06
N ALA A 259 3.78 -11.88 13.18
CA ALA A 259 2.58 -12.64 13.44
C ALA A 259 2.27 -13.56 12.26
N ALA A 260 1.70 -14.71 12.60
CA ALA A 260 1.13 -15.65 11.63
C ALA A 260 -0.26 -16.05 12.11
N ARG A 261 -1.19 -16.19 11.17
CA ARG A 261 -2.57 -16.55 11.45
C ARG A 261 -3.06 -17.60 10.47
N ASP A 262 -3.68 -18.65 11.00
CA ASP A 262 -4.51 -19.57 10.21
C ASP A 262 -6.02 -19.26 10.39
N LYS A 263 -6.89 -20.15 9.95
CA LYS A 263 -8.35 -19.95 10.03
C LYS A 263 -8.89 -19.80 11.46
N ARG A 264 -8.17 -20.28 12.49
CA ARG A 264 -8.62 -20.28 13.88
C ARG A 264 -7.65 -19.55 14.80
N TYR A 265 -6.38 -19.90 14.73
CA TYR A 265 -5.37 -19.45 15.66
C TYR A 265 -4.52 -18.32 15.08
N LYS A 266 -4.07 -17.43 15.96
CA LYS A 266 -3.06 -16.44 15.63
C LYS A 266 -1.95 -16.46 16.66
N TYR A 267 -0.73 -16.41 16.15
CA TYR A 267 0.49 -16.30 16.93
C TYR A 267 1.16 -14.97 16.67
N ILE A 268 1.68 -14.35 17.73
CA ILE A 268 2.44 -13.10 17.70
C ILE A 268 3.72 -13.32 18.50
N ARG A 269 4.86 -12.94 17.92
CA ARG A 269 6.16 -12.96 18.59
C ARG A 269 6.68 -11.52 18.74
N ASN A 270 6.89 -11.10 19.99
CA ASN A 270 7.48 -9.82 20.34
C ASN A 270 8.99 -9.99 20.53
N TYR A 271 9.80 -9.44 19.63
CA TYR A 271 11.26 -9.53 19.74
C TYR A 271 11.86 -8.51 20.72
N TYR A 272 11.07 -7.51 21.13
CA TYR A 272 11.40 -6.57 22.19
C TYR A 272 10.34 -6.61 23.30
N PRO A 273 10.27 -7.70 24.09
CA PRO A 273 9.23 -7.88 25.11
C PRO A 273 9.37 -6.91 26.28
N ASP A 274 10.56 -6.35 26.52
CA ASP A 274 10.78 -5.33 27.56
C ASP A 274 10.21 -3.95 27.19
N LYS A 275 9.72 -3.75 25.96
CA LYS A 275 9.06 -2.51 25.56
C LYS A 275 7.59 -2.51 25.99
N PRO A 276 7.03 -1.33 26.33
CA PRO A 276 5.60 -1.21 26.64
C PRO A 276 4.74 -1.49 25.41
N TYR A 277 3.46 -1.77 25.63
CA TYR A 277 2.49 -1.78 24.54
C TYR A 277 2.44 -0.40 23.87
N LEU A 278 2.12 0.64 24.63
CA LEU A 278 2.10 2.00 24.12
C LEU A 278 3.48 2.65 24.20
N GLN A 279 4.21 2.63 23.08
CA GLN A 279 5.35 3.50 22.88
C GLN A 279 4.87 4.89 22.40
N TRP A 280 5.68 5.91 22.64
CA TRP A 280 5.34 7.28 22.29
C TRP A 280 5.30 7.48 20.77
N VAL A 281 4.14 7.92 20.28
CA VAL A 281 3.95 8.41 18.91
C VAL A 281 3.13 9.68 19.01
N GLN A 282 3.70 10.80 18.58
CA GLN A 282 3.03 12.11 18.68
C GLN A 282 1.69 12.10 17.93
N PHE A 283 1.65 11.45 16.77
CA PHE A 283 0.47 11.43 15.90
C PHE A 283 -0.74 10.76 16.59
N SER A 284 -0.61 9.52 17.07
CA SER A 284 -1.73 8.79 17.68
C SER A 284 -2.22 9.40 19.01
N HIS A 285 -1.37 10.12 19.74
CA HIS A 285 -1.73 10.78 21.00
C HIS A 285 -2.77 11.90 20.83
N GLN A 286 -3.01 12.37 19.60
CA GLN A 286 -4.08 13.32 19.30
C GLN A 286 -5.48 12.68 19.38
N HIS A 287 -5.56 11.35 19.35
CA HIS A 287 -6.82 10.63 19.36
C HIS A 287 -7.52 10.71 20.73
N PRO A 288 -8.82 11.09 20.79
CA PRO A 288 -9.57 11.21 22.05
C PRO A 288 -9.54 9.95 22.93
N ALA A 289 -9.77 8.76 22.36
CA ALA A 289 -9.67 7.48 23.08
C ALA A 289 -8.27 7.20 23.68
N PHE A 290 -7.18 7.55 23.00
CA PHE A 290 -5.82 7.41 23.56
C PHE A 290 -5.61 8.33 24.77
N GLN A 291 -6.07 9.58 24.68
CA GLN A 291 -6.00 10.52 25.79
C GLN A 291 -6.83 10.05 27.00
N GLU A 292 -7.97 9.42 26.73
CA GLU A 292 -8.85 8.91 27.78
C GLU A 292 -8.23 7.74 28.53
N LEU A 293 -7.57 6.80 27.83
CA LEU A 293 -6.82 5.72 28.46
C LEU A 293 -5.76 6.27 29.43
N TRP A 294 -5.00 7.30 29.02
CA TRP A 294 -4.02 7.96 29.89
C TRP A 294 -4.65 8.68 31.08
N ARG A 295 -5.77 9.39 30.87
CA ARG A 295 -6.49 10.07 31.95
C ARG A 295 -6.91 9.07 33.04
N LEU A 296 -7.44 7.91 32.62
CA LEU A 296 -7.92 6.86 33.53
C LEU A 296 -6.79 6.11 34.23
N GLU A 297 -5.67 5.81 33.54
CA GLU A 297 -4.51 5.20 34.19
C GLU A 297 -3.93 6.13 35.26
N LEU A 298 -3.78 7.43 34.94
CA LEU A 298 -3.26 8.42 35.89
C LEU A 298 -4.19 8.71 37.07
N SER A 299 -5.50 8.52 36.91
CA SER A 299 -6.47 8.64 38.01
C SER A 299 -6.69 7.33 38.77
N GLY A 300 -6.06 6.23 38.35
CA GLY A 300 -6.24 4.89 38.94
C GLY A 300 -7.61 4.28 38.69
N GLN A 301 -8.30 4.70 37.63
CA GLN A 301 -9.67 4.25 37.28
C GLN A 301 -9.69 3.21 36.16
N LEU A 302 -8.55 2.87 35.56
CA LEU A 302 -8.46 1.86 34.53
C LEU A 302 -8.39 0.47 35.18
N GLU A 303 -9.24 -0.47 34.75
CA GLU A 303 -9.36 -1.80 35.36
C GLU A 303 -9.39 -2.93 34.31
N GLY A 304 -9.01 -4.15 34.74
CA GLY A 304 -9.09 -5.36 33.92
C GLY A 304 -8.42 -5.25 32.55
N ASP A 305 -9.11 -5.74 31.53
CA ASP A 305 -8.66 -5.81 30.14
C ASP A 305 -8.31 -4.45 29.53
N GLN A 306 -8.91 -3.36 30.02
CA GLN A 306 -8.66 -2.01 29.54
C GLN A 306 -7.24 -1.53 29.87
N ARG A 307 -6.60 -2.14 30.88
CA ARG A 307 -5.21 -1.85 31.27
C ARG A 307 -4.18 -2.51 30.36
N LEU A 308 -4.57 -3.40 29.44
CA LEU A 308 -3.63 -4.14 28.59
C LEU A 308 -2.60 -3.21 27.93
N LEU A 309 -3.08 -2.12 27.31
CA LEU A 309 -2.23 -1.16 26.61
C LEU A 309 -1.32 -0.34 27.55
N MET A 310 -1.62 -0.29 28.85
CA MET A 310 -0.82 0.43 29.86
C MET A 310 0.30 -0.43 30.46
N GLN A 311 0.41 -1.69 30.07
CA GLN A 311 1.48 -2.55 30.54
C GLN A 311 2.85 -2.10 29.99
N HIS A 312 3.84 -2.07 30.88
CA HIS A 312 5.21 -1.65 30.56
C HIS A 312 6.06 -2.73 29.88
N LYS A 313 5.55 -3.96 29.81
CA LYS A 313 6.18 -5.10 29.15
C LYS A 313 5.13 -5.88 28.38
N ARG A 314 5.59 -6.68 27.43
CA ARG A 314 4.78 -7.61 26.65
C ARG A 314 5.26 -9.04 26.89
N PRO A 315 4.37 -10.04 26.79
CA PRO A 315 4.82 -11.42 26.68
C PRO A 315 5.72 -11.58 25.45
N ALA A 316 6.74 -12.43 25.53
CA ALA A 316 7.60 -12.71 24.37
C ALA A 316 6.81 -13.35 23.23
N GLU A 317 5.80 -14.14 23.57
CA GLU A 317 4.95 -14.88 22.64
C GLU A 317 3.49 -14.78 23.07
N GLU A 318 2.62 -14.64 22.08
CA GLU A 318 1.18 -14.63 22.26
C GLU A 318 0.55 -15.66 21.31
N LEU A 319 -0.37 -16.47 21.82
CA LEU A 319 -1.17 -17.40 21.04
C LEU A 319 -2.64 -17.19 21.39
N TYR A 320 -3.47 -17.01 20.37
CA TYR A 320 -4.90 -16.77 20.54
C TYR A 320 -5.72 -17.76 19.72
N ASP A 321 -6.79 -18.28 20.31
CA ASP A 321 -7.89 -18.92 19.58
C ASP A 321 -8.90 -17.83 19.18
N CYS A 322 -8.78 -17.30 17.96
CA CYS A 322 -9.59 -16.17 17.51
C CYS A 322 -11.07 -16.51 17.28
N LEU A 323 -11.47 -17.79 17.36
CA LEU A 323 -12.88 -18.18 17.33
C LEU A 323 -13.50 -18.11 18.72
N ALA A 324 -12.79 -18.61 19.74
CA ALA A 324 -13.24 -18.56 21.12
C ALA A 324 -13.04 -17.19 21.78
N ASP A 325 -12.01 -16.45 21.33
CA ASP A 325 -11.61 -15.15 21.85
C ASP A 325 -11.38 -14.16 20.69
N PRO A 326 -12.47 -13.58 20.13
CA PRO A 326 -12.39 -12.71 18.95
C PRO A 326 -11.72 -11.36 19.23
N TYR A 327 -11.52 -11.00 20.50
CA TYR A 327 -10.80 -9.77 20.90
C TYR A 327 -9.34 -10.04 21.28
N GLU A 328 -8.94 -11.30 21.36
CA GLU A 328 -7.56 -11.73 21.64
C GLU A 328 -7.07 -11.21 22.99
N MET A 329 -7.89 -11.42 24.03
CA MET A 329 -7.61 -11.00 25.40
C MET A 329 -6.94 -12.11 26.22
N ARG A 330 -7.14 -13.38 25.87
CA ARG A 330 -6.59 -14.54 26.58
C ARG A 330 -5.42 -15.14 25.81
N ASN A 331 -4.21 -14.74 26.22
CA ASN A 331 -2.99 -15.37 25.72
C ASN A 331 -2.88 -16.83 26.21
N LEU A 332 -2.74 -17.76 25.27
CA LEU A 332 -2.63 -19.21 25.49
C LEU A 332 -1.18 -19.72 25.42
N ALA A 333 -0.19 -18.85 25.20
CA ALA A 333 1.21 -19.27 25.00
C ALA A 333 1.79 -20.04 26.20
N ASP A 334 1.35 -19.74 27.42
CA ASP A 334 1.78 -20.44 28.64
C ASP A 334 0.87 -21.62 29.01
N ASP A 335 -0.23 -21.86 28.29
CA ASP A 335 -1.16 -22.96 28.56
C ASP A 335 -0.60 -24.27 27.98
N PRO A 336 -0.28 -25.28 28.83
CA PRO A 336 0.34 -26.52 28.38
C PRO A 336 -0.53 -27.31 27.39
N ASN A 337 -1.84 -27.07 27.35
CA ASN A 337 -2.75 -27.75 26.41
C ASN A 337 -2.59 -27.25 24.96
N TYR A 338 -1.96 -26.08 24.75
CA TYR A 338 -1.77 -25.48 23.42
C TYR A 338 -0.29 -25.48 22.99
N ARG A 339 0.56 -26.30 23.65
CA ARG A 339 1.98 -26.36 23.36
C ARG A 339 2.27 -26.80 21.91
N GLU A 340 1.49 -27.75 21.39
CA GLU A 340 1.65 -28.24 20.02
C GLU A 340 1.33 -27.13 19.00
N GLU A 341 0.23 -26.40 19.19
CA GLU A 341 -0.10 -25.25 18.35
C GLU A 341 0.96 -24.15 18.43
N LEU A 342 1.46 -23.83 19.63
CA LEU A 342 2.51 -22.85 19.82
C LEU A 342 3.80 -23.24 19.07
N GLU A 343 4.23 -24.49 19.21
CA GLU A 343 5.41 -25.02 18.51
C GLU A 343 5.23 -25.01 16.99
N ARG A 344 4.04 -25.39 16.49
CA ARG A 344 3.70 -25.29 15.06
C ARG A 344 3.84 -23.86 14.56
N PHE A 345 3.26 -22.87 15.26
CA PHE A 345 3.32 -21.48 14.82
C PHE A 345 4.72 -20.86 14.92
N ARG A 346 5.53 -21.28 15.89
CA ARG A 346 6.95 -20.90 15.94
C ARG A 346 7.63 -21.31 14.64
N SER A 347 7.51 -22.58 14.24
CA SER A 347 8.08 -23.07 12.97
C SER A 347 7.54 -22.31 11.75
N VAL A 348 6.23 -22.05 11.69
CA VAL A 348 5.61 -21.29 10.59
C VAL A 348 6.21 -19.88 10.46
N VAL A 349 6.37 -19.17 11.57
CA VAL A 349 7.00 -17.84 11.56
C VAL A 349 8.47 -17.93 11.22
N ASP A 350 9.21 -18.89 11.77
CA ASP A 350 10.65 -19.04 11.52
C ASP A 350 10.94 -19.37 10.05
N ASP A 351 10.16 -20.27 9.45
CA ASP A 351 10.26 -20.62 8.02
C ASP A 351 9.95 -19.42 7.13
N TRP A 352 8.90 -18.67 7.46
CA TRP A 352 8.54 -17.46 6.72
C TRP A 352 9.64 -16.39 6.81
N ARG A 353 10.18 -16.17 8.01
CA ARG A 353 11.24 -15.18 8.23
C ARG A 353 12.51 -15.53 7.49
N CYS A 354 12.94 -16.79 7.57
CA CYS A 354 14.11 -17.30 6.85
C CYS A 354 14.02 -17.03 5.35
N LYS A 355 12.81 -17.13 4.79
CA LYS A 355 12.59 -16.97 3.35
C LYS A 355 12.37 -15.51 2.90
N TYR A 356 11.70 -14.68 3.71
CA TYR A 356 11.18 -13.39 3.24
C TYR A 356 11.57 -12.18 4.11
N ASP A 357 11.87 -12.37 5.40
CA ASP A 357 12.11 -11.29 6.37
C ASP A 357 13.62 -10.99 6.55
N VAL A 358 14.38 -11.04 5.45
CA VAL A 358 15.85 -10.92 5.49
C VAL A 358 16.34 -9.55 5.97
N TRP A 359 15.48 -8.52 5.94
CA TRP A 359 15.78 -7.17 6.41
C TRP A 359 15.42 -6.93 7.87
N GLY A 360 14.56 -7.76 8.48
CA GLY A 360 14.07 -7.53 9.84
C GLY A 360 15.17 -7.50 10.90
N ASP A 361 16.24 -8.29 10.69
CA ASP A 361 17.38 -8.37 11.61
C ASP A 361 18.52 -7.37 11.26
N VAL A 362 18.36 -6.55 10.22
CA VAL A 362 19.35 -5.57 9.80
C VAL A 362 19.01 -4.21 10.43
N PRO A 363 19.94 -3.58 11.19
CA PRO A 363 19.71 -2.24 11.72
C PRO A 363 19.36 -1.25 10.61
N GLU A 364 18.37 -0.38 10.85
CA GLU A 364 17.84 0.51 9.80
C GLU A 364 18.93 1.39 9.17
N GLU A 365 19.85 1.93 9.98
CA GLU A 365 21.00 2.70 9.47
C GLU A 365 21.85 1.91 8.46
N GLN A 366 22.07 0.61 8.70
CA GLN A 366 22.82 -0.25 7.79
C GLN A 366 22.01 -0.56 6.53
N MET A 367 20.70 -0.77 6.65
CA MET A 367 19.80 -0.92 5.51
C MET A 367 19.84 0.33 4.63
N VAL A 368 19.73 1.53 5.22
CA VAL A 368 19.81 2.81 4.51
C VAL A 368 21.17 2.98 3.84
N ALA A 369 22.28 2.67 4.52
CA ALA A 369 23.61 2.75 3.93
C ALA A 369 23.80 1.82 2.71
N GLN A 370 23.11 0.67 2.67
CA GLN A 370 23.10 -0.22 1.51
C GLN A 370 22.27 0.34 0.35
N MET A 371 21.14 0.97 0.65
CA MET A 371 20.25 1.55 -0.35
C MET A 371 20.81 2.87 -0.91
N TRP A 372 21.39 3.71 -0.05
CA TRP A 372 21.92 5.04 -0.32
C TRP A 372 23.39 5.10 0.12
N PRO A 373 24.32 4.55 -0.69
CA PRO A 373 25.74 4.54 -0.37
C PRO A 373 26.28 5.94 -0.11
N GLY A 374 26.94 6.14 1.03
CA GLY A 374 27.45 7.46 1.44
C GLY A 374 26.34 8.47 1.79
N GLY A 375 25.13 8.00 2.10
CA GLY A 375 23.99 8.87 2.44
C GLY A 375 23.41 9.63 1.24
N THR A 376 23.79 9.26 0.02
CA THR A 376 23.34 9.93 -1.20
C THR A 376 22.36 9.04 -1.95
N GLN A 377 21.21 9.60 -2.32
CA GLN A 377 20.24 8.90 -3.16
C GLN A 377 20.89 8.56 -4.52
N PRO A 378 20.84 7.29 -4.97
CA PRO A 378 21.41 6.92 -6.25
C PRO A 378 20.58 7.47 -7.42
N HIS A 379 21.22 7.66 -8.57
CA HIS A 379 20.62 8.26 -9.77
C HIS A 379 20.42 7.23 -10.88
N THR A 380 19.31 7.35 -11.60
CA THR A 380 19.05 6.55 -12.80
C THR A 380 19.76 7.16 -14.01
N ALA A 381 20.38 6.33 -14.85
CA ALA A 381 21.05 6.75 -16.07
C ALA A 381 20.04 7.20 -17.12
N SER A 382 20.30 8.33 -17.78
CA SER A 382 19.46 8.84 -18.86
C SER A 382 19.36 7.85 -20.01
N PRO A 383 18.17 7.69 -20.62
CA PRO A 383 18.01 6.85 -21.78
C PRO A 383 18.85 7.35 -22.97
N ILE A 384 19.38 6.41 -23.74
CA ILE A 384 19.99 6.66 -25.04
C ILE A 384 19.07 6.15 -26.15
N PHE A 385 19.13 6.78 -27.32
CA PHE A 385 18.33 6.41 -28.48
C PHE A 385 19.21 5.73 -29.53
N ILE A 386 18.81 4.54 -29.96
CA ILE A 386 19.60 3.67 -30.82
C ILE A 386 18.77 3.34 -32.07
N PRO A 387 19.03 4.01 -33.21
CA PRO A 387 18.32 3.72 -34.45
C PRO A 387 18.72 2.34 -35.01
N LEU A 388 17.73 1.62 -35.52
CA LEU A 388 17.86 0.31 -36.12
C LEU A 388 17.15 0.25 -37.47
N ASN A 389 17.91 -0.01 -38.53
CA ASN A 389 17.41 -0.28 -39.89
C ASN A 389 18.43 -1.16 -40.66
N SER A 390 18.31 -1.23 -42.00
CA SER A 390 19.17 -2.10 -42.82
C SER A 390 20.63 -1.65 -42.87
N MET A 391 20.91 -0.37 -42.59
CA MET A 391 22.26 0.22 -42.60
C MET A 391 22.79 0.49 -41.19
N LEU A 392 21.90 0.72 -40.23
CA LEU A 392 22.19 1.01 -38.83
C LEU A 392 21.81 -0.19 -37.99
N HIS A 393 22.78 -1.05 -37.68
CA HIS A 393 22.55 -2.27 -36.92
C HIS A 393 22.48 -2.06 -35.39
N GLY A 394 21.98 -0.91 -34.93
CA GLY A 394 21.83 -0.57 -33.51
C GLY A 394 23.15 -0.52 -32.72
N ARG A 395 24.24 -0.06 -33.33
CA ARG A 395 25.58 -0.03 -32.71
C ARG A 395 25.92 1.29 -32.03
N GLU A 396 25.29 2.37 -32.45
CA GLU A 396 25.60 3.72 -31.98
C GLU A 396 24.32 4.41 -31.51
N ALA A 397 24.46 5.18 -30.43
CA ALA A 397 23.38 6.05 -29.96
C ALA A 397 23.50 7.40 -30.66
N VAL A 398 22.36 7.96 -31.06
CA VAL A 398 22.29 9.30 -31.67
C VAL A 398 21.12 10.08 -31.08
N THR A 399 21.20 11.41 -31.09
CA THR A 399 20.09 12.27 -30.64
C THR A 399 19.28 12.85 -31.80
N CYS A 400 19.74 12.67 -33.05
CA CYS A 400 18.96 13.03 -34.21
C CYS A 400 19.33 12.20 -35.45
N GLY A 401 18.44 12.17 -36.44
CA GLY A 401 18.71 11.55 -37.73
C GLY A 401 17.56 11.63 -38.73
N GLU A 402 17.88 11.57 -40.01
CA GLU A 402 16.91 11.43 -41.11
C GLU A 402 17.08 10.06 -41.78
N TYR A 403 15.98 9.37 -42.05
CA TYR A 403 15.98 8.00 -42.57
C TYR A 403 14.99 7.85 -43.73
N GLY A 404 15.48 7.40 -44.88
CA GLY A 404 14.65 7.11 -46.06
C GLY A 404 14.03 5.71 -46.07
N GLU A 405 14.16 4.96 -44.97
CA GLU A 405 13.61 3.61 -44.84
C GLU A 405 12.96 3.41 -43.46
N ALA A 406 12.21 2.31 -43.32
CA ALA A 406 11.64 1.91 -42.05
C ALA A 406 12.74 1.76 -40.99
N THR A 407 12.60 2.55 -39.92
CA THR A 407 13.62 2.65 -38.86
C THR A 407 12.92 2.55 -37.51
N ALA A 408 13.46 1.71 -36.62
CA ALA A 408 13.04 1.62 -35.23
C ALA A 408 14.03 2.38 -34.34
N ILE A 409 13.55 3.06 -33.32
CA ILE A 409 14.36 3.70 -32.28
C ILE A 409 14.24 2.85 -31.02
N LEU A 410 15.34 2.21 -30.63
CA LEU A 410 15.44 1.51 -29.36
C LEU A 410 15.87 2.49 -28.27
N LEU A 411 15.23 2.42 -27.11
CA LEU A 411 15.63 3.16 -25.93
C LEU A 411 16.34 2.21 -24.95
N HIS A 412 17.42 2.68 -24.35
CA HIS A 412 18.21 1.92 -23.37
C HIS A 412 18.66 2.80 -22.21
N SER A 413 18.58 2.29 -20.98
CA SER A 413 19.18 2.90 -19.79
C SER A 413 20.18 1.92 -19.18
N ALA A 414 21.37 2.41 -18.84
CA ALA A 414 22.45 1.60 -18.26
C ALA A 414 22.19 1.18 -16.80
N THR A 415 21.21 1.78 -16.12
CA THR A 415 20.89 1.43 -14.74
C THR A 415 20.16 0.09 -14.71
N GLN A 416 20.76 -0.89 -14.04
CA GLN A 416 20.19 -2.23 -13.89
C GLN A 416 18.77 -2.15 -13.33
N GLY A 417 17.80 -2.73 -14.03
CA GLY A 417 16.40 -2.77 -13.60
C GLY A 417 15.72 -1.41 -13.60
N ALA A 418 16.22 -0.42 -14.33
CA ALA A 418 15.44 0.76 -14.67
C ALA A 418 14.35 0.41 -15.71
N SER A 419 13.21 1.08 -15.59
CA SER A 419 12.21 1.17 -16.66
C SER A 419 12.40 2.50 -17.38
N ILE A 420 11.81 2.64 -18.56
CA ILE A 420 11.90 3.88 -19.34
C ILE A 420 10.49 4.42 -19.55
N ALA A 421 10.26 5.65 -19.13
CA ALA A 421 9.08 6.42 -19.51
C ALA A 421 9.45 7.29 -20.73
N TYR A 422 8.54 7.41 -21.70
CA TYR A 422 8.76 8.26 -22.87
C TYR A 422 7.50 9.04 -23.24
N THR A 423 7.68 10.13 -23.95
CA THR A 423 6.58 10.89 -24.57
C THR A 423 6.98 11.36 -25.97
N LEU A 424 5.97 11.55 -26.82
CA LEU A 424 6.10 12.13 -28.16
C LEU A 424 5.52 13.55 -28.24
N GLU A 425 5.01 14.04 -27.11
CA GLU A 425 4.35 15.33 -27.00
C GLU A 425 5.38 16.45 -26.77
N ASP A 426 5.13 17.58 -27.41
CA ASP A 426 5.84 18.84 -27.17
C ASP A 426 5.03 19.67 -26.17
N GLY A 427 5.63 20.04 -25.03
CA GLY A 427 4.94 20.78 -23.97
C GLY A 427 5.45 20.50 -22.55
N ASP A 428 5.05 21.34 -21.61
CA ASP A 428 5.54 21.31 -20.22
C ASP A 428 4.88 20.22 -19.36
N ASN A 429 3.67 19.77 -19.72
CA ASN A 429 2.91 18.74 -19.00
C ASN A 429 2.55 17.56 -19.91
N PRO A 430 3.54 16.80 -20.42
CA PRO A 430 3.27 15.73 -21.36
C PRO A 430 2.73 14.47 -20.67
N SER A 431 1.97 13.68 -21.41
CA SER A 431 1.59 12.33 -21.00
C SER A 431 2.76 11.36 -21.21
N TRP A 432 3.19 10.70 -20.14
CA TRP A 432 4.31 9.75 -20.16
C TRP A 432 3.84 8.32 -20.34
N LYS A 433 4.32 7.66 -21.40
CA LYS A 433 4.05 6.26 -21.72
C LYS A 433 5.16 5.34 -21.23
N LEU A 434 4.81 4.12 -20.87
CA LEU A 434 5.79 3.08 -20.54
C LEU A 434 6.43 2.53 -21.83
N TYR A 435 7.76 2.55 -21.92
CA TYR A 435 8.49 1.96 -23.04
C TYR A 435 8.58 0.44 -22.88
N THR A 436 7.83 -0.30 -23.71
CA THR A 436 7.81 -1.77 -23.74
C THR A 436 8.32 -2.38 -25.03
N LYS A 437 8.45 -1.58 -26.08
CA LYS A 437 8.88 -2.02 -27.42
C LYS A 437 9.55 -0.87 -28.18
N PRO A 438 10.37 -1.17 -29.21
CA PRO A 438 10.97 -0.14 -30.05
C PRO A 438 9.94 0.80 -30.66
N LEU A 439 10.30 2.07 -30.79
CA LEU A 439 9.45 3.09 -31.41
C LEU A 439 9.69 3.08 -32.93
N PHE A 440 8.66 2.83 -33.72
CA PHE A 440 8.78 2.80 -35.18
C PHE A 440 8.49 4.19 -35.75
N LEU A 441 9.42 4.73 -36.54
CA LEU A 441 9.23 6.03 -37.16
C LEU A 441 8.07 6.00 -38.15
N THR A 442 7.14 6.94 -38.01
CA THR A 442 6.12 7.26 -39.01
C THR A 442 6.63 8.36 -39.93
N GLU A 443 5.97 8.55 -41.08
CA GLU A 443 6.28 9.67 -41.98
C GLU A 443 6.30 11.01 -41.23
N GLY A 444 7.32 11.83 -41.49
CA GLY A 444 7.52 13.12 -40.82
C GLY A 444 8.51 13.06 -39.65
N THR A 445 8.46 14.10 -38.80
CA THR A 445 9.37 14.27 -37.66
C THR A 445 8.74 13.74 -36.38
N MET A 446 9.47 12.87 -35.68
CA MET A 446 9.16 12.37 -34.35
C MET A 446 10.13 13.00 -33.34
N TYR A 447 9.56 13.72 -32.37
CA TYR A 447 10.28 14.22 -31.20
C TYR A 447 10.07 13.22 -30.07
N ILE A 448 11.15 12.68 -29.51
CA ILE A 448 11.10 11.67 -28.45
C ILE A 448 11.76 12.26 -27.21
N ARG A 449 11.04 12.27 -26.10
CA ARG A 449 11.57 12.61 -24.77
C ARG A 449 11.47 11.38 -23.89
N ALA A 450 12.49 11.11 -23.08
CA ALA A 450 12.58 9.88 -22.30
C ALA A 450 13.27 10.09 -20.95
N LYS A 451 12.78 9.38 -19.93
CA LYS A 451 13.40 9.31 -18.59
C LYS A 451 13.60 7.86 -18.16
N GLY A 452 14.76 7.57 -17.59
CA GLY A 452 15.04 6.34 -16.89
C GLY A 452 14.48 6.43 -15.48
N VAL A 453 13.73 5.40 -15.07
CA VAL A 453 13.01 5.36 -13.80
C VAL A 453 13.40 4.10 -13.05
N ARG A 454 13.85 4.24 -11.80
CA ARG A 454 14.14 3.11 -10.91
C ARG A 454 13.58 3.40 -9.51
N ILE A 455 12.73 2.50 -9.01
CA ILE A 455 12.18 2.58 -7.65
C ILE A 455 13.29 2.82 -6.62
N GLY A 456 13.12 3.88 -5.81
CA GLY A 456 14.05 4.33 -4.78
C GLY A 456 15.19 5.22 -5.27
N PHE A 457 15.50 5.22 -6.57
CA PHE A 457 16.49 6.10 -7.19
C PHE A 457 15.85 7.43 -7.56
N LYS A 458 16.67 8.46 -7.76
CA LYS A 458 16.23 9.65 -8.48
C LYS A 458 16.05 9.26 -9.96
N ASP A 459 14.96 9.72 -10.55
CA ASP A 459 14.77 9.66 -12.00
C ASP A 459 15.96 10.28 -12.73
N SER A 460 16.23 9.79 -13.94
CA SER A 460 17.26 10.39 -14.78
C SER A 460 16.89 11.81 -15.19
N GLU A 461 17.90 12.58 -15.59
CA GLU A 461 17.65 13.75 -16.44
C GLU A 461 16.94 13.31 -17.72
N GLU A 462 16.09 14.18 -18.23
CA GLU A 462 15.34 13.93 -19.47
C GLU A 462 16.29 13.88 -20.66
N ALA A 463 16.22 12.79 -21.42
CA ALA A 463 16.88 12.66 -22.71
C ALA A 463 15.89 13.05 -23.83
N ALA A 464 16.35 13.78 -24.83
CA ALA A 464 15.54 14.17 -25.98
C ALA A 464 16.23 13.81 -27.30
N GLY A 465 15.45 13.42 -28.30
CA GLY A 465 15.93 13.14 -29.65
C GLY A 465 14.91 13.43 -30.75
N THR A 466 15.40 13.78 -31.93
CA THR A 466 14.58 14.20 -33.08
C THR A 466 14.89 13.32 -34.29
N PHE A 467 13.94 12.51 -34.70
CA PHE A 467 14.11 11.53 -35.77
C PHE A 467 13.09 11.76 -36.87
N LYS A 468 13.53 11.76 -38.12
CA LYS A 468 12.65 12.03 -39.26
C LYS A 468 12.67 10.88 -40.24
N LYS A 469 11.48 10.47 -40.69
CA LYS A 469 11.32 9.58 -41.83
C LYS A 469 11.00 10.43 -43.06
N VAL A 470 11.80 10.26 -44.12
CA VAL A 470 11.73 11.03 -45.39
C VAL A 470 11.32 10.18 -46.58
#